data_AF-C4V1E9-F1
#
_entry.id   AF-C4V1E9-F1
#
_cell.length_a   1.000
_cell.length_b   1.000
_cell.length_c   1.000
_cell.angle_alpha   90.00
_cell.angle_beta   90.00
_cell.angle_gamma   90.00
#
_symmetry.space_group_name_H-M   'P 1'
#
loop_
_entity.id
_entity.type
_entity.pdbx_description
1 polymer ?
#
loop_
_entity_poly.entity_id
_entity_poly.type
_entity_poly.pdbx_seq_one_letter_code
_entity_poly.pdbx_strand_id
1 'polypeptide(L)'
;MERIEMKIASWQPSDKADETLVVKVNPFRNLLEMITFYHGVAERNNPDELDAFLDNEFSKNRDKYPKLVNVEDMNGFIIHSVLDSLSEDNSQTKNEAWMDFDVDALEKVLRNPFFEEYNKKIIHRGNRLKEEKVLCVKDTVKVCACAEDFTPDLHGITVCARDYGLLELYTYTRLQAQAACALSDDRTNMMWHLWCYQDLIEQIYENRFYDCIAMVYKKYGKEWFAHSRYGNQGLDPILYKWASYGVFATREMEQGEARQLKHDLVDLLSEFILSLALADRIESNTELVDYIKESIANFDTLDQSLLQKKIEHLEHENIQIKKDYETLRENYEILRTQIEQLQADATRTDEEKIEAILKRIYAFMPEDISFDQNTYKFSDIWERFAPVTQKDIKTSLAIYDQLKTPDLAAFLFVSSLDREMNRNFFEPFKKSAAFGRIKNRFCSNSKLLDVHKALADSARGVTLGNIPFIKKAILSQQSLRDSEIVAAFAKFLGKERASFCGICDAIEKYRLGAKKYTVVKLRNGLAHGDEEVKTGCDENCYSDLTKMLYEPPIQIMFSIIAHSKRI
;
A
#
# COMPACT_ATOMS: atom_id res chain seq x y z
N MET A 1 43.41 1.18 -8.30
CA MET A 1 42.20 0.95 -7.47
C MET A 1 42.70 0.19 -6.26
N GLU A 2 42.76 0.85 -5.10
CA GLU A 2 43.19 0.21 -3.86
C GLU A 2 42.14 -0.84 -3.47
N ARG A 3 42.56 -2.11 -3.42
CA ARG A 3 41.75 -3.24 -2.95
C ARG A 3 41.79 -3.22 -1.42
N ILE A 4 40.68 -3.53 -0.76
CA ILE A 4 40.68 -3.71 0.69
C ILE A 4 41.31 -5.08 0.97
N GLU A 5 42.58 -5.08 1.38
CA GLU A 5 43.27 -6.27 1.87
C GLU A 5 42.90 -6.48 3.33
N MET A 6 41.95 -7.40 3.59
CA MET A 6 41.65 -7.79 4.97
C MET A 6 42.73 -8.74 5.48
N LYS A 7 43.39 -8.32 6.55
CA LYS A 7 44.35 -9.11 7.32
C LYS A 7 43.59 -10.04 8.26
N ILE A 8 43.55 -11.33 7.94
CA ILE A 8 42.85 -12.35 8.74
C ILE A 8 43.85 -13.13 9.60
N ALA A 9 43.58 -13.25 10.91
CA ALA A 9 44.29 -14.18 11.79
C ALA A 9 43.72 -15.61 11.61
N SER A 10 44.59 -16.61 11.49
CA SER A 10 44.17 -18.00 11.25
C SER A 10 43.36 -18.56 12.43
N TRP A 11 42.22 -19.19 12.14
CA TRP A 11 41.49 -20.00 13.11
C TRP A 11 42.17 -21.37 13.24
N GLN A 12 43.09 -21.52 14.20
CA GLN A 12 43.54 -22.83 14.69
C GLN A 12 43.50 -22.85 16.22
N PRO A 13 42.86 -23.85 16.85
CA PRO A 13 43.05 -24.11 18.27
C PRO A 13 44.31 -24.98 18.45
N SER A 14 45.51 -24.39 18.39
CA SER A 14 46.70 -25.05 18.96
C SER A 14 47.83 -24.06 19.25
N ASP A 15 48.50 -24.27 20.39
CA ASP A 15 49.58 -23.48 21.00
C ASP A 15 50.89 -23.43 20.19
N LYS A 16 50.85 -23.10 18.90
CA LYS A 16 52.07 -22.74 18.16
C LYS A 16 51.82 -21.52 17.27
N ALA A 17 52.32 -20.40 17.76
CA ALA A 17 52.52 -19.18 17.01
C ALA A 17 53.39 -19.45 15.78
N ASP A 18 52.76 -19.40 14.60
CA ASP A 18 53.30 -18.76 13.40
C ASP A 18 52.09 -18.23 12.61
N GLU A 19 51.87 -16.92 12.69
CA GLU A 19 50.78 -16.19 12.02
C GLU A 19 50.97 -16.18 10.50
N THR A 20 50.32 -17.10 9.78
CA THR A 20 50.09 -16.90 8.34
C THR A 20 48.87 -16.01 8.13
N LEU A 21 49.13 -14.73 7.89
CA LEU A 21 48.16 -13.74 7.40
C LEU A 21 47.65 -14.13 6.02
N VAL A 22 46.39 -14.57 5.93
CA VAL A 22 45.72 -14.83 4.63
C VAL A 22 44.99 -13.55 4.20
N VAL A 23 45.42 -12.95 3.09
CA VAL A 23 44.74 -11.81 2.46
C VAL A 23 43.63 -12.36 1.57
N LYS A 24 42.37 -12.28 2.02
CA LYS A 24 41.20 -12.61 1.18
C LYS A 24 40.72 -11.36 0.44
N VAL A 25 40.48 -11.48 -0.86
CA VAL A 25 40.19 -10.34 -1.76
C VAL A 25 38.68 -10.13 -1.89
N ASN A 26 38.15 -9.08 -1.28
CA ASN A 26 36.83 -8.55 -1.59
C ASN A 26 36.95 -7.52 -2.75
N PRO A 27 36.22 -7.67 -3.87
CA PRO A 27 36.31 -6.74 -5.00
C PRO A 27 35.51 -5.45 -4.80
N PHE A 28 34.69 -5.34 -3.76
CA PHE A 28 33.81 -4.20 -3.49
C PHE A 28 34.43 -3.22 -2.50
N ARG A 29 34.09 -1.93 -2.64
CA ARG A 29 34.59 -0.85 -1.79
C ARG A 29 33.82 -0.71 -0.49
N ASN A 30 32.50 -0.93 -0.54
CA ASN A 30 31.59 -0.78 0.59
C ASN A 30 30.37 -1.70 0.44
N LEU A 31 29.56 -1.76 1.49
CA LEU A 31 28.36 -2.60 1.53
C LEU A 31 27.40 -2.30 0.38
N LEU A 32 27.07 -1.01 0.16
CA LEU A 32 26.14 -0.60 -0.91
C LEU A 32 26.56 -1.14 -2.29
N GLU A 33 27.85 -1.08 -2.61
CA GLU A 33 28.37 -1.57 -3.89
C GLU A 33 28.14 -3.08 -4.04
N MET A 34 28.44 -3.87 -3.00
CA MET A 34 28.24 -5.32 -2.99
C MET A 34 26.75 -5.68 -3.14
N ILE A 35 25.89 -5.06 -2.33
CA ILE A 35 24.45 -5.35 -2.33
C ILE A 35 23.83 -5.00 -3.67
N THR A 36 24.16 -3.82 -4.20
CA THR A 36 23.66 -3.38 -5.53
C THR A 36 24.17 -4.31 -6.63
N PHE A 37 25.43 -4.75 -6.57
CA PHE A 37 25.98 -5.64 -7.58
C PHE A 37 25.31 -7.00 -7.57
N TYR A 38 25.24 -7.69 -6.42
CA TYR A 38 24.64 -9.02 -6.32
C TYR A 38 23.13 -9.00 -6.56
N HIS A 39 22.42 -7.98 -6.08
CA HIS A 39 21.03 -7.77 -6.45
C HIS A 39 20.87 -7.59 -7.96
N GLY A 40 21.75 -6.81 -8.62
CA GLY A 40 21.73 -6.66 -10.06
C GLY A 40 21.97 -7.98 -10.81
N VAL A 41 22.83 -8.86 -10.30
CA VAL A 41 23.00 -10.23 -10.84
C VAL A 41 21.70 -11.02 -10.70
N ALA A 42 21.05 -10.95 -9.54
CA ALA A 42 19.76 -11.60 -9.29
C ALA A 42 18.68 -11.12 -10.25
N GLU A 43 18.59 -9.81 -10.52
CA GLU A 43 17.61 -9.23 -11.45
C GLU A 43 17.86 -9.66 -12.90
N ARG A 44 19.12 -9.70 -13.34
CA ARG A 44 19.47 -10.17 -14.68
C ARG A 44 19.21 -11.67 -14.84
N ASN A 45 19.39 -12.44 -13.77
CA ASN A 45 19.18 -13.89 -13.70
C ASN A 45 19.83 -14.64 -14.88
N ASN A 46 21.00 -14.18 -15.34
CA ASN A 46 21.67 -14.74 -16.50
C ASN A 46 22.41 -16.03 -16.09
N PRO A 47 22.12 -17.20 -16.71
CA PRO A 47 22.74 -18.46 -16.31
C PRO A 47 24.28 -18.47 -16.36
N ASP A 48 24.89 -17.78 -17.34
CA ASP A 48 26.35 -17.69 -17.45
C ASP A 48 26.97 -16.87 -16.31
N GLU A 49 26.26 -15.83 -15.86
CA GLU A 49 26.68 -14.96 -14.76
C GLU A 49 26.48 -15.66 -13.41
N LEU A 50 25.36 -16.39 -13.25
CA LEU A 50 25.07 -17.19 -12.06
C LEU A 50 26.05 -18.37 -11.90
N ASP A 51 26.44 -18.99 -13.01
CA ASP A 51 27.47 -20.04 -13.02
C ASP A 51 28.84 -19.49 -12.59
N ALA A 52 29.24 -18.34 -13.13
CA ALA A 52 30.46 -17.66 -12.72
C ALA A 52 30.42 -17.16 -11.27
N PHE A 53 29.22 -16.94 -10.70
CA PHE A 53 29.02 -16.56 -9.30
C PHE A 53 29.13 -17.76 -8.35
N LEU A 54 28.50 -18.90 -8.68
CA LEU A 54 28.52 -20.08 -7.81
C LEU A 54 29.88 -20.77 -7.76
N ASP A 55 30.60 -20.76 -8.88
CA ASP A 55 31.90 -21.39 -8.98
C ASP A 55 32.70 -20.79 -10.15
N ASN A 56 33.34 -19.66 -9.86
CA ASN A 56 34.13 -18.90 -10.82
C ASN A 56 35.32 -19.70 -11.38
N GLU A 57 35.97 -20.52 -10.55
CA GLU A 57 37.20 -21.22 -10.92
C GLU A 57 36.96 -22.18 -12.09
N PHE A 58 35.85 -22.91 -12.04
CA PHE A 58 35.45 -23.88 -13.06
C PHE A 58 34.43 -23.34 -14.08
N SER A 59 34.02 -22.08 -13.97
CA SER A 59 33.10 -21.48 -14.94
C SER A 59 33.77 -21.22 -16.29
N LYS A 60 33.06 -21.54 -17.37
CA LYS A 60 33.47 -21.21 -18.75
C LYS A 60 33.45 -19.70 -19.03
N ASN A 61 32.79 -18.92 -18.17
CA ASN A 61 32.56 -17.50 -18.35
C ASN A 61 33.32 -16.62 -17.35
N ARG A 62 34.28 -17.19 -16.60
CA ARG A 62 35.00 -16.48 -15.52
C ARG A 62 35.60 -15.14 -15.94
N ASP A 63 36.16 -15.06 -17.14
CA ASP A 63 36.84 -13.85 -17.63
C ASP A 63 35.85 -12.74 -18.03
N LYS A 64 34.55 -13.05 -18.18
CA LYS A 64 33.52 -12.07 -18.56
C LYS A 64 33.03 -11.23 -17.37
N TYR A 65 33.21 -11.72 -16.15
CA TYR A 65 32.64 -11.12 -14.94
C TYR A 65 33.72 -10.85 -13.89
N PRO A 66 34.56 -9.80 -14.05
CA PRO A 66 35.75 -9.58 -13.24
C PRO A 66 35.48 -9.24 -11.75
N LYS A 67 34.24 -8.90 -11.40
CA LYS A 67 33.81 -8.70 -10.01
C LYS A 67 33.33 -10.00 -9.33
N LEU A 68 33.13 -11.08 -10.09
CA LEU A 68 32.88 -12.41 -9.55
C LEU A 68 34.25 -13.07 -9.34
N VAL A 69 34.82 -12.87 -8.16
CA VAL A 69 36.13 -13.41 -7.78
C VAL A 69 36.02 -14.88 -7.36
N ASN A 70 37.13 -15.47 -6.92
CA ASN A 70 37.13 -16.84 -6.42
C ASN A 70 36.12 -17.01 -5.27
N VAL A 71 35.37 -18.10 -5.31
CA VAL A 71 34.26 -18.36 -4.37
C VAL A 71 34.76 -18.67 -2.97
N GLU A 72 35.92 -19.30 -2.80
CA GLU A 72 36.52 -19.54 -1.49
C GLU A 72 36.91 -18.24 -0.77
N ASP A 73 37.36 -17.24 -1.53
CA ASP A 73 37.65 -15.89 -1.01
C ASP A 73 36.37 -15.22 -0.51
N MET A 74 35.31 -15.21 -1.35
CA MET A 74 34.03 -14.64 -0.97
C MET A 74 33.38 -15.39 0.20
N ASN A 75 33.43 -16.72 0.23
CA ASN A 75 32.91 -17.54 1.31
C ASN A 75 33.58 -17.16 2.65
N GLY A 76 34.91 -16.99 2.63
CA GLY A 76 35.66 -16.49 3.78
C GLY A 76 35.18 -15.12 4.26
N PHE A 77 34.97 -14.19 3.33
CA PHE A 77 34.45 -12.86 3.63
C PHE A 77 33.05 -12.92 4.26
N ILE A 78 32.13 -13.73 3.69
CA ILE A 78 30.77 -13.87 4.21
C ILE A 78 30.77 -14.42 5.64
N ILE A 79 31.54 -15.48 5.92
CA ILE A 79 31.65 -16.04 7.27
C ILE A 79 32.14 -14.98 8.28
N HIS A 80 33.13 -14.17 7.91
CA HIS A 80 33.62 -13.10 8.78
C HIS A 80 32.57 -12.00 8.98
N SER A 81 31.81 -11.65 7.95
CA SER A 81 30.75 -10.63 8.03
C SER A 81 29.62 -10.99 9.02
N VAL A 82 29.41 -12.29 9.27
CA VAL A 82 28.44 -12.77 10.28
C VAL A 82 28.91 -12.41 11.68
N LEU A 83 30.14 -12.76 12.03
CA LEU A 83 30.76 -12.37 13.31
C LEU A 83 30.79 -10.86 13.47
N ASP A 84 31.07 -10.16 12.38
CA ASP A 84 31.11 -8.70 12.34
C ASP A 84 29.73 -8.07 12.63
N SER A 85 28.65 -8.74 12.24
CA SER A 85 27.28 -8.26 12.47
C SER A 85 26.78 -8.48 13.91
N LEU A 86 27.27 -9.52 14.57
CA LEU A 86 26.74 -10.01 15.86
C LEU A 86 27.53 -9.54 17.09
N SER A 87 28.80 -9.16 16.96
CA SER A 87 29.64 -8.74 18.10
C SER A 87 29.72 -7.20 18.22
N GLU A 88 29.64 -6.68 19.45
CA GLU A 88 29.84 -5.25 19.76
C GLU A 88 31.34 -4.85 19.75
N ASP A 89 32.23 -5.82 19.97
CA ASP A 89 33.68 -5.62 20.18
C ASP A 89 34.55 -5.89 18.94
N ASN A 90 33.96 -6.25 17.79
CA ASN A 90 34.72 -6.53 16.58
C ASN A 90 35.09 -5.24 15.82
N SER A 91 36.01 -5.40 14.86
CA SER A 91 36.60 -4.31 14.08
C SER A 91 35.62 -3.49 13.22
N GLN A 92 34.33 -3.84 13.13
CA GLN A 92 33.37 -3.12 12.29
C GLN A 92 32.59 -2.00 12.95
N THR A 93 32.60 -1.86 14.28
CA THR A 93 32.45 -0.51 14.88
C THR A 93 33.61 0.42 14.48
N LYS A 94 34.68 -0.12 13.86
CA LYS A 94 35.88 0.58 13.37
C LYS A 94 36.16 0.43 11.85
N ASN A 95 35.36 -0.29 11.05
CA ASN A 95 35.51 -0.40 9.58
C ASN A 95 34.78 0.76 8.90
N GLU A 96 35.27 1.98 9.13
CA GLU A 96 34.70 3.22 8.58
C GLU A 96 34.43 3.11 7.07
N ALA A 97 35.36 2.54 6.30
CA ALA A 97 35.24 2.48 4.84
C ALA A 97 34.17 1.50 4.32
N TRP A 98 33.94 0.35 4.97
CA TRP A 98 32.94 -0.62 4.50
C TRP A 98 31.51 -0.10 4.69
N MET A 99 31.31 0.68 5.76
CA MET A 99 30.06 1.34 6.10
C MET A 99 29.95 2.78 5.57
N ASP A 100 30.95 3.26 4.83
CA ASP A 100 30.95 4.58 4.18
C ASP A 100 30.28 4.49 2.80
N PHE A 101 28.98 4.75 2.77
CA PHE A 101 28.16 4.76 1.58
C PHE A 101 26.91 5.65 1.73
N ASP A 102 26.23 5.90 0.60
CA ASP A 102 24.95 6.60 0.58
C ASP A 102 23.83 5.70 1.17
N VAL A 103 23.39 6.04 2.38
CA VAL A 103 22.37 5.30 3.12
C VAL A 103 21.01 5.33 2.41
N ASP A 104 20.61 6.47 1.86
CA ASP A 104 19.33 6.61 1.15
C ASP A 104 19.30 5.74 -0.11
N ALA A 105 20.45 5.62 -0.79
CA ALA A 105 20.60 4.72 -1.92
C ALA A 105 20.44 3.24 -1.50
N LEU A 106 21.02 2.83 -0.36
CA LEU A 106 20.84 1.47 0.16
C LEU A 106 19.40 1.20 0.55
N GLU A 107 18.77 2.11 1.31
CA GLU A 107 17.36 1.97 1.70
C GLU A 107 16.44 1.83 0.48
N LYS A 108 16.74 2.53 -0.62
CA LYS A 108 16.00 2.40 -1.88
C LYS A 108 16.15 1.00 -2.49
N VAL A 109 17.35 0.42 -2.48
CA VAL A 109 17.59 -0.96 -2.94
C VAL A 109 16.82 -1.96 -2.08
N LEU A 110 16.83 -1.76 -0.75
CA LEU A 110 16.15 -2.64 0.20
C LEU A 110 14.62 -2.64 0.09
N ARG A 111 14.00 -1.69 -0.64
CA ARG A 111 12.55 -1.72 -0.93
C ARG A 111 12.17 -2.77 -1.99
N ASN A 112 13.13 -3.38 -2.66
CA ASN A 112 12.86 -4.44 -3.64
C ASN A 112 12.35 -5.72 -2.94
N PRO A 113 11.38 -6.45 -3.52
CA PRO A 113 10.89 -7.74 -2.99
C PRO A 113 11.99 -8.77 -2.69
N PHE A 114 13.14 -8.69 -3.37
CA PHE A 114 14.30 -9.52 -3.08
C PHE A 114 14.74 -9.44 -1.60
N PHE A 115 14.53 -8.31 -0.93
CA PHE A 115 14.91 -8.06 0.46
C PHE A 115 13.73 -8.11 1.45
N GLU A 116 12.55 -8.56 1.02
CA GLU A 116 11.36 -8.57 1.87
C GLU A 116 11.54 -9.45 3.12
N GLU A 117 12.10 -10.66 2.95
CA GLU A 117 12.39 -11.56 4.09
C GLU A 117 13.40 -10.90 5.05
N TYR A 118 14.52 -10.40 4.53
CA TYR A 118 15.52 -9.70 5.32
C TYR A 118 14.92 -8.55 6.17
N ASN A 119 14.11 -7.70 5.55
CA ASN A 119 13.50 -6.55 6.22
C ASN A 119 12.45 -6.91 7.27
N LYS A 120 11.88 -8.12 7.20
CA LYS A 120 10.97 -8.66 8.22
C LYS A 120 11.74 -9.28 9.39
N LYS A 121 12.90 -9.90 9.13
CA LYS A 121 13.67 -10.62 10.14
C LYS A 121 14.72 -9.78 10.88
N ILE A 122 15.21 -8.67 10.32
CA ILE A 122 16.30 -7.86 10.89
C ILE A 122 15.84 -6.43 11.22
N ILE A 123 16.19 -5.91 12.41
CA ILE A 123 15.95 -4.50 12.80
C ILE A 123 17.12 -3.60 12.40
N HIS A 124 16.82 -2.48 11.72
CA HIS A 124 17.76 -1.42 11.35
C HIS A 124 17.74 -0.29 12.40
N ARG A 125 18.88 0.12 12.98
CA ARG A 125 18.89 1.15 14.05
C ARG A 125 18.68 2.58 13.51
N GLY A 126 18.76 2.80 12.20
CA GLY A 126 18.74 4.15 11.60
C GLY A 126 17.41 4.90 11.57
N ASN A 127 16.24 4.24 11.52
CA ASN A 127 14.96 4.95 11.28
C ASN A 127 13.70 4.33 11.94
N ARG A 128 13.78 3.13 12.53
CA ARG A 128 12.57 2.38 12.97
C ARG A 128 12.31 2.36 14.48
N LEU A 129 13.27 2.83 15.28
CA LEU A 129 13.13 3.02 16.73
C LEU A 129 12.85 4.50 17.03
N LYS A 130 11.65 4.98 16.67
CA LYS A 130 11.17 6.25 17.24
C LYS A 130 10.71 5.98 18.66
N GLU A 131 11.51 6.48 19.62
CA GLU A 131 11.28 6.47 21.07
C GLU A 131 11.10 5.07 21.68
N GLU A 132 12.03 4.69 22.56
CA GLU A 132 11.94 3.53 23.43
C GLU A 132 10.70 3.60 24.36
N LYS A 133 9.52 3.28 23.83
CA LYS A 133 8.41 2.79 24.65
C LYS A 133 8.39 1.28 24.56
N VAL A 134 9.01 0.65 25.55
CA VAL A 134 8.80 -0.76 25.86
C VAL A 134 7.32 -0.89 26.24
N LEU A 135 6.52 -1.48 25.35
CA LEU A 135 5.07 -1.61 25.57
C LEU A 135 4.75 -2.73 26.56
N CYS A 136 5.59 -3.77 26.62
CA CYS A 136 5.45 -4.91 27.51
C CYS A 136 6.76 -5.72 27.58
N VAL A 137 7.09 -6.23 28.77
CA VAL A 137 8.07 -7.31 28.95
C VAL A 137 7.29 -8.54 29.43
N LYS A 138 7.25 -9.58 28.61
CA LYS A 138 6.82 -10.92 29.03
C LYS A 138 7.89 -11.91 28.61
N ASP A 139 8.34 -12.73 29.56
CA ASP A 139 9.16 -13.92 29.33
C ASP A 139 10.34 -13.67 28.37
N THR A 140 11.22 -12.73 28.74
CA THR A 140 12.45 -12.34 28.02
C THR A 140 12.30 -11.68 26.64
N VAL A 141 11.08 -11.52 26.11
CA VAL A 141 10.83 -10.81 24.84
C VAL A 141 10.52 -9.34 25.11
N LYS A 142 11.38 -8.43 24.63
CA LYS A 142 11.13 -6.97 24.60
C LYS A 142 10.33 -6.62 23.35
N VAL A 143 9.10 -6.14 23.52
CA VAL A 143 8.29 -5.60 22.41
C VAL A 143 8.42 -4.08 22.38
N CYS A 144 9.09 -3.55 21.35
CA CYS A 144 9.29 -2.12 21.13
C CYS A 144 8.21 -1.57 20.19
N ALA A 145 7.72 -0.35 20.46
CA ALA A 145 6.94 0.41 19.49
C ALA A 145 7.82 0.68 18.25
N CYS A 146 7.49 0.07 17.12
CA CYS A 146 8.12 0.36 15.84
C CYS A 146 7.27 1.40 15.08
N ALA A 147 7.88 2.11 14.13
CA ALA A 147 7.16 3.06 13.26
C ALA A 147 5.91 2.43 12.60
N GLU A 148 4.93 3.27 12.21
CA GLU A 148 3.59 2.89 11.69
C GLU A 148 3.61 1.86 10.55
N ASP A 149 4.74 1.69 9.86
CA ASP A 149 4.91 0.82 8.70
C ASP A 149 5.58 -0.55 9.01
N PHE A 150 5.90 -0.85 10.27
CA PHE A 150 6.58 -2.09 10.65
C PHE A 150 5.61 -3.10 11.26
N THR A 151 5.25 -4.13 10.50
CA THR A 151 4.58 -5.33 11.02
C THR A 151 5.66 -6.27 11.59
N PRO A 152 5.71 -6.51 12.91
CA PRO A 152 6.67 -7.45 13.49
C PRO A 152 6.45 -8.84 12.91
N ASP A 153 7.53 -9.51 12.50
CA ASP A 153 7.42 -10.89 12.04
C ASP A 153 7.02 -11.81 13.20
N LEU A 154 5.94 -12.56 13.00
CA LEU A 154 5.39 -13.49 13.97
C LEU A 154 6.39 -14.60 14.36
N HIS A 155 7.41 -14.88 13.56
CA HIS A 155 8.41 -15.93 13.79
C HIS A 155 9.65 -15.45 14.54
N GLY A 156 9.72 -14.15 14.87
CA GLY A 156 10.81 -13.54 15.63
C GLY A 156 11.77 -12.72 14.77
N ILE A 157 12.55 -11.88 15.44
CA ILE A 157 13.42 -10.88 14.85
C ILE A 157 14.84 -11.06 15.42
N THR A 158 15.86 -10.86 14.58
CA THR A 158 17.26 -10.80 15.01
C THR A 158 17.70 -9.35 15.19
N VAL A 159 18.32 -9.07 16.33
CA VAL A 159 18.92 -7.77 16.65
C VAL A 159 20.42 -7.88 16.45
N CYS A 160 20.98 -7.04 15.58
CA CYS A 160 22.41 -6.96 15.33
C CYS A 160 23.04 -5.78 16.06
N ALA A 161 24.35 -5.88 16.32
CA ALA A 161 25.13 -4.77 16.87
C ALA A 161 25.40 -3.71 15.79
N ARG A 162 25.70 -4.17 14.56
CA ARG A 162 25.97 -3.35 13.38
C ARG A 162 24.68 -2.99 12.62
N ASP A 163 24.61 -1.75 12.13
CA ASP A 163 23.56 -1.34 11.19
C ASP A 163 23.60 -2.18 9.91
N TYR A 164 22.43 -2.53 9.38
CA TYR A 164 22.29 -3.46 8.25
C TYR A 164 22.99 -4.81 8.49
N GLY A 165 22.99 -5.29 9.73
CA GLY A 165 23.60 -6.57 10.10
C GLY A 165 23.07 -7.72 9.25
N LEU A 166 23.95 -8.69 8.97
CA LEU A 166 23.70 -9.89 8.17
C LEU A 166 23.23 -9.66 6.72
N LEU A 167 23.26 -8.42 6.21
CA LEU A 167 22.82 -8.11 4.85
C LEU A 167 23.70 -8.78 3.79
N GLU A 168 25.01 -8.87 4.03
CA GLU A 168 25.96 -9.61 3.18
C GLU A 168 25.58 -11.09 3.11
N LEU A 169 25.36 -11.72 4.28
CA LEU A 169 24.95 -13.12 4.40
C LEU A 169 23.65 -13.38 3.64
N TYR A 170 22.61 -12.60 3.91
CA TYR A 170 21.31 -12.74 3.26
C TYR A 170 21.45 -12.60 1.74
N THR A 171 22.06 -11.52 1.27
CA THR A 171 22.14 -11.21 -0.17
C THR A 171 22.90 -12.28 -0.93
N TYR A 172 24.03 -12.73 -0.37
CA TYR A 172 24.87 -13.74 -1.00
C TYR A 172 24.18 -15.11 -1.01
N THR A 173 23.63 -15.56 0.12
CA THR A 173 22.96 -16.87 0.20
C THR A 173 21.65 -16.90 -0.60
N ARG A 174 20.94 -15.78 -0.68
CA ARG A 174 19.76 -15.62 -1.53
C ARG A 174 20.09 -15.76 -3.00
N LEU A 175 21.16 -15.11 -3.45
CA LEU A 175 21.66 -15.27 -4.82
C LEU A 175 22.17 -16.69 -5.09
N GLN A 176 22.83 -17.34 -4.12
CA GLN A 176 23.22 -18.75 -4.24
C GLN A 176 22.02 -19.67 -4.40
N ALA A 177 20.96 -19.50 -3.61
CA ALA A 177 19.72 -20.26 -3.73
C ALA A 177 19.07 -20.07 -5.11
N GLN A 178 19.00 -18.83 -5.60
CA GLN A 178 18.50 -18.53 -6.94
C GLN A 178 19.34 -19.18 -8.04
N ALA A 179 20.67 -19.09 -7.95
CA ALA A 179 21.58 -19.71 -8.89
C ALA A 179 21.46 -21.25 -8.87
N ALA A 180 21.36 -21.85 -7.70
CA ALA A 180 21.13 -23.28 -7.53
C ALA A 180 19.79 -23.71 -8.16
N CYS A 181 18.74 -22.88 -8.11
CA CYS A 181 17.49 -23.15 -8.82
C CYS A 181 17.66 -23.09 -10.35
N ALA A 182 18.53 -22.21 -10.87
CA ALA A 182 18.72 -22.00 -12.31
C ALA A 182 19.70 -22.99 -12.97
N LEU A 183 20.70 -23.50 -12.24
CA LEU A 183 21.79 -24.32 -12.79
C LEU A 183 21.61 -25.82 -12.54
N SER A 184 22.48 -26.65 -13.12
CA SER A 184 22.50 -28.09 -12.85
C SER A 184 23.12 -28.42 -11.49
N ASP A 185 22.80 -29.60 -10.95
CA ASP A 185 23.19 -30.03 -9.60
C ASP A 185 24.71 -30.02 -9.38
N ASP A 186 25.48 -30.43 -10.39
CA ASP A 186 26.95 -30.48 -10.37
C ASP A 186 27.60 -29.11 -10.16
N ARG A 187 26.89 -28.02 -10.45
CA ARG A 187 27.37 -26.65 -10.27
C ARG A 187 27.14 -26.10 -8.86
N THR A 188 26.47 -26.85 -7.99
CA THR A 188 26.18 -26.42 -6.62
C THR A 188 27.17 -26.90 -5.57
N ASN A 189 28.27 -27.58 -5.97
CA ASN A 189 29.25 -28.15 -5.03
C ASN A 189 29.91 -27.10 -4.12
N MET A 190 30.28 -25.93 -4.65
CA MET A 190 30.88 -24.86 -3.85
C MET A 190 29.91 -24.20 -2.89
N MET A 191 28.64 -24.08 -3.30
CA MET A 191 27.57 -23.65 -2.41
C MET A 191 27.31 -24.67 -1.31
N TRP A 192 27.22 -25.95 -1.65
CA TRP A 192 27.06 -27.04 -0.69
C TRP A 192 28.21 -27.07 0.31
N HIS A 193 29.45 -26.88 -0.15
CA HIS A 193 30.61 -26.79 0.74
C HIS A 193 30.45 -25.67 1.77
N LEU A 194 30.04 -24.48 1.34
CA LEU A 194 29.79 -23.37 2.26
C LEU A 194 28.64 -23.66 3.23
N TRP A 195 27.50 -24.11 2.70
CA TRP A 195 26.27 -24.25 3.48
C TRP A 195 26.37 -25.42 4.45
N CYS A 196 26.80 -26.58 3.98
CA CYS A 196 26.72 -27.84 4.72
C CYS A 196 28.04 -28.26 5.35
N TYR A 197 29.19 -28.07 4.67
CA TYR A 197 30.49 -28.49 5.22
C TYR A 197 31.14 -27.43 6.12
N GLN A 198 30.92 -26.14 5.83
CA GLN A 198 31.32 -25.02 6.69
C GLN A 198 30.21 -24.57 7.63
N ASP A 199 29.12 -25.35 7.73
CA ASP A 199 27.99 -25.16 8.64
C ASP A 199 27.29 -23.78 8.56
N LEU A 200 27.48 -23.03 7.46
CA LEU A 200 26.85 -21.71 7.30
C LEU A 200 25.31 -21.81 7.29
N ILE A 201 24.76 -22.97 6.91
CA ILE A 201 23.32 -23.22 6.96
C ILE A 201 22.73 -23.02 8.36
N GLU A 202 23.51 -23.24 9.43
CA GLU A 202 23.08 -22.93 10.79
C GLU A 202 22.83 -21.43 10.98
N GLN A 203 23.73 -20.59 10.48
CA GLN A 203 23.55 -19.14 10.52
C GLN A 203 22.38 -18.68 9.65
N ILE A 204 22.13 -19.32 8.50
CA ILE A 204 20.98 -19.00 7.64
C ILE A 204 19.67 -19.37 8.37
N TYR A 205 19.63 -20.55 8.99
CA TYR A 205 18.45 -21.07 9.67
C TYR A 205 18.13 -20.32 10.97
N GLU A 206 19.12 -20.11 11.84
CA GLU A 206 18.95 -19.40 13.13
C GLU A 206 18.50 -17.95 12.93
N ASN A 207 18.93 -17.31 11.83
CA ASN A 207 18.50 -15.97 11.45
C ASN A 207 17.19 -15.95 10.63
N ARG A 208 16.55 -17.11 10.46
CA ARG A 208 15.21 -17.27 9.85
C ARG A 208 15.16 -16.84 8.39
N PHE A 209 16.26 -16.96 7.66
CA PHE A 209 16.31 -16.76 6.20
C PHE A 209 15.83 -18.04 5.50
N TYR A 210 14.60 -18.44 5.83
CA TYR A 210 14.04 -19.74 5.45
C TYR A 210 13.76 -19.84 3.96
N ASP A 211 13.45 -18.73 3.28
CA ASP A 211 13.18 -18.76 1.85
C ASP A 211 14.42 -19.18 1.04
N CYS A 212 15.63 -18.79 1.47
CA CYS A 212 16.88 -19.28 0.88
C CYS A 212 16.98 -20.81 0.94
N ILE A 213 16.73 -21.40 2.11
CA ILE A 213 16.84 -22.85 2.33
C ILE A 213 15.71 -23.59 1.60
N ALA A 214 14.47 -23.08 1.70
CA ALA A 214 13.28 -23.65 1.09
C ALA A 214 13.40 -23.75 -0.44
N MET A 215 13.94 -22.72 -1.09
CA MET A 215 14.20 -22.74 -2.54
C MET A 215 15.07 -23.91 -2.99
N VAL A 216 16.14 -24.18 -2.24
CA VAL A 216 17.08 -25.27 -2.54
C VAL A 216 16.44 -26.62 -2.23
N TYR A 217 15.78 -26.75 -1.08
CA TYR A 217 15.07 -27.97 -0.71
C TYR A 217 13.96 -28.34 -1.71
N LYS A 218 13.19 -27.37 -2.18
CA LYS A 218 12.14 -27.60 -3.18
C LYS A 218 12.68 -28.20 -4.48
N LYS A 219 13.92 -27.84 -4.87
CA LYS A 219 14.54 -28.36 -6.09
C LYS A 219 15.18 -29.73 -5.90
N TYR A 220 15.90 -29.93 -4.81
CA TYR A 220 16.78 -31.10 -4.66
C TYR A 220 16.36 -32.08 -3.56
N GLY A 221 15.45 -31.68 -2.67
CA GLY A 221 14.98 -32.46 -1.53
C GLY A 221 16.03 -32.66 -0.44
N LYS A 222 15.70 -33.53 0.52
CA LYS A 222 16.54 -33.86 1.67
C LYS A 222 17.93 -34.39 1.31
N GLU A 223 18.05 -35.05 0.15
CA GLU A 223 19.27 -35.71 -0.31
C GLU A 223 20.42 -34.73 -0.53
N TRP A 224 20.11 -33.52 -1.00
CA TRP A 224 21.11 -32.47 -1.22
C TRP A 224 21.80 -32.07 0.08
N PHE A 225 21.09 -32.13 1.20
CA PHE A 225 21.59 -31.74 2.51
C PHE A 225 22.19 -32.91 3.29
N ALA A 226 21.62 -34.11 3.19
CA ALA A 226 21.97 -35.27 4.00
C ALA A 226 23.22 -36.04 3.52
N HIS A 227 23.67 -35.82 2.27
CA HIS A 227 24.75 -36.58 1.66
C HIS A 227 25.97 -35.72 1.33
N SER A 228 27.17 -36.25 1.62
CA SER A 228 28.42 -35.61 1.24
C SER A 228 28.59 -35.61 -0.29
N ARG A 229 29.06 -34.47 -0.82
CA ARG A 229 29.37 -34.29 -2.24
C ARG A 229 30.83 -34.56 -2.60
N TYR A 230 31.67 -34.89 -1.61
CA TYR A 230 33.11 -35.09 -1.81
C TYR A 230 33.54 -36.54 -1.53
N GLY A 231 33.60 -37.36 -2.59
CA GLY A 231 34.30 -38.66 -2.61
C GLY A 231 33.88 -39.66 -1.52
N ASN A 232 34.79 -40.61 -1.20
CA ASN A 232 34.62 -41.63 -0.14
C ASN A 232 34.72 -41.01 1.28
N GLN A 233 34.06 -39.88 1.52
CA GLN A 233 33.88 -39.41 2.88
C GLN A 233 32.82 -40.29 3.56
N GLY A 234 33.19 -40.85 4.71
CA GLY A 234 32.27 -41.65 5.51
C GLY A 234 31.08 -40.83 6.01
N LEU A 235 30.16 -41.49 6.71
CA LEU A 235 29.01 -40.85 7.34
C LEU A 235 29.42 -39.59 8.11
N ASP A 236 28.85 -38.45 7.71
CA ASP A 236 28.89 -37.18 8.44
C ASP A 236 27.53 -36.92 9.11
N PRO A 237 27.41 -37.17 10.42
CA PRO A 237 26.14 -37.11 11.14
C PRO A 237 25.46 -35.74 11.10
N ILE A 238 26.22 -34.64 11.04
CA ILE A 238 25.64 -33.28 11.11
C ILE A 238 24.76 -32.96 9.90
N LEU A 239 25.04 -33.58 8.74
CA LEU A 239 24.28 -33.38 7.51
C LEU A 239 22.79 -33.72 7.64
N TYR A 240 22.45 -34.67 8.52
CA TYR A 240 21.05 -35.02 8.81
C TYR A 240 20.33 -33.91 9.60
N LYS A 241 21.06 -33.16 10.44
CA LYS A 241 20.55 -31.93 11.07
C LYS A 241 20.28 -30.86 10.00
N TRP A 242 21.20 -30.66 9.06
CA TRP A 242 21.01 -29.71 7.95
C TRP A 242 19.83 -30.08 7.04
N ALA A 243 19.62 -31.37 6.77
CA ALA A 243 18.45 -31.83 6.03
C ALA A 243 17.14 -31.52 6.77
N SER A 244 17.12 -31.65 8.11
CA SER A 244 15.96 -31.25 8.91
C SER A 244 15.66 -29.74 8.81
N TYR A 245 16.69 -28.88 8.76
CA TYR A 245 16.51 -27.43 8.51
C TYR A 245 15.86 -27.18 7.15
N GLY A 246 16.24 -27.95 6.13
CA GLY A 246 15.60 -27.95 4.81
C GLY A 246 14.09 -28.17 4.88
N VAL A 247 13.67 -29.21 5.61
CA VAL A 247 12.26 -29.53 5.81
C VAL A 247 11.53 -28.39 6.52
N PHE A 248 12.06 -27.92 7.66
CA PHE A 248 11.39 -26.88 8.44
C PHE A 248 11.33 -25.54 7.71
N ALA A 249 12.40 -25.12 7.05
CA ALA A 249 12.39 -23.90 6.26
C ALA A 249 11.33 -23.96 5.15
N THR A 250 11.21 -25.10 4.45
CA THR A 250 10.17 -25.32 3.43
C THR A 250 8.77 -25.23 4.01
N ARG A 251 8.59 -25.73 5.23
CA ARG A 251 7.33 -25.65 5.96
C ARG A 251 7.00 -24.23 6.39
N GLU A 252 7.95 -23.52 6.98
CA GLU A 252 7.79 -22.13 7.44
C GLU A 252 7.40 -21.19 6.30
N MET A 253 7.92 -21.46 5.10
CA MET A 253 7.58 -20.72 3.90
C MET A 253 6.27 -21.17 3.23
N GLU A 254 5.57 -22.15 3.80
CA GLU A 254 4.35 -22.76 3.24
C GLU A 254 4.56 -23.30 1.80
N GLN A 255 5.79 -23.76 1.46
CA GLN A 255 6.19 -24.16 0.10
C GLN A 255 6.13 -25.67 -0.19
N GLY A 256 5.58 -26.48 0.72
CA GLY A 256 5.45 -27.94 0.56
C GLY A 256 4.26 -28.54 1.30
N GLU A 257 3.87 -29.76 0.95
CA GLU A 257 2.79 -30.47 1.65
C GLU A 257 3.28 -30.96 3.03
N ALA A 258 2.63 -30.49 4.11
CA ALA A 258 3.03 -30.80 5.49
C ALA A 258 3.18 -32.32 5.74
N ARG A 259 2.30 -33.13 5.14
CA ARG A 259 2.37 -34.59 5.24
C ARG A 259 3.65 -35.16 4.62
N GLN A 260 4.03 -34.67 3.43
CA GLN A 260 5.25 -35.10 2.77
C GLN A 260 6.49 -34.68 3.56
N LEU A 261 6.53 -33.42 4.01
CA LEU A 261 7.63 -32.88 4.82
C LEU A 261 7.82 -33.67 6.13
N LYS A 262 6.72 -34.08 6.78
CA LYS A 262 6.79 -34.95 7.96
C LYS A 262 7.31 -36.35 7.64
N HIS A 263 6.91 -36.93 6.50
CA HIS A 263 7.47 -38.20 6.05
C HIS A 263 8.97 -38.08 5.77
N ASP A 264 9.41 -37.00 5.13
CA ASP A 264 10.83 -36.75 4.85
C ASP A 264 11.66 -36.75 6.16
N LEU A 265 11.16 -36.18 7.26
CA LEU A 265 11.82 -36.25 8.58
C LEU A 265 11.88 -37.67 9.16
N VAL A 266 10.81 -38.44 9.02
CA VAL A 266 10.76 -39.85 9.48
C VAL A 266 11.73 -40.71 8.68
N ASP A 267 11.80 -40.49 7.37
CA ASP A 267 12.73 -41.18 6.47
C ASP A 267 14.18 -40.78 6.80
N LEU A 268 14.45 -39.48 7.02
CA LEU A 268 15.76 -38.98 7.48
C LEU A 268 16.21 -39.66 8.78
N LEU A 269 15.34 -39.74 9.79
CA LEU A 269 15.66 -40.41 11.05
C LEU A 269 15.99 -41.89 10.82
N SER A 270 15.22 -42.56 9.98
CA SER A 270 15.39 -43.99 9.67
C SER A 270 16.71 -44.24 8.95
N GLU A 271 17.01 -43.44 7.92
CA GLU A 271 18.27 -43.48 7.16
C GLU A 271 19.48 -43.17 8.05
N PHE A 272 19.35 -42.19 8.95
CA PHE A 272 20.39 -41.81 9.88
C PHE A 272 20.72 -42.92 10.87
N ILE A 273 19.71 -43.52 11.50
CA ILE A 273 19.88 -44.63 12.46
C ILE A 273 20.53 -45.83 11.76
N LEU A 274 20.10 -46.18 10.54
CA LEU A 274 20.71 -47.26 9.76
C LEU A 274 22.18 -46.96 9.44
N SER A 275 22.48 -45.74 9.01
CA SER A 275 23.85 -45.31 8.69
C SER A 275 24.75 -45.33 9.93
N LEU A 276 24.26 -44.85 11.08
CA LEU A 276 24.98 -44.89 12.35
C LEU A 276 25.22 -46.32 12.83
N ALA A 277 24.24 -47.23 12.65
CA ALA A 277 24.37 -48.64 12.99
C ALA A 277 25.45 -49.32 12.14
N LEU A 278 25.46 -49.07 10.84
CA LEU A 278 26.47 -49.60 9.91
C LEU A 278 27.88 -49.07 10.22
N ALA A 279 27.99 -47.85 10.73
CA ALA A 279 29.24 -47.21 11.09
C ALA A 279 29.70 -47.46 12.54
N ASP A 280 28.90 -48.16 13.35
CA ASP A 280 29.10 -48.36 14.80
C ASP A 280 29.27 -47.03 15.58
N ARG A 281 28.39 -46.05 15.30
CA ARG A 281 28.46 -44.67 15.84
C ARG A 281 27.18 -44.18 16.54
N ILE A 282 26.26 -45.08 16.87
CA ILE A 282 24.98 -44.70 17.49
C ILE A 282 25.20 -43.96 18.82
N GLU A 283 26.00 -44.54 19.73
CA GLU A 283 26.19 -43.97 21.07
C GLU A 283 26.77 -42.55 21.03
N SER A 284 27.73 -42.30 20.13
CA SER A 284 28.38 -41.00 19.97
C SER A 284 27.54 -39.94 19.25
N ASN A 285 26.35 -40.28 18.74
CA ASN A 285 25.46 -39.37 18.00
C ASN A 285 24.03 -39.32 18.55
N THR A 286 23.85 -39.75 19.80
CA THR A 286 22.53 -39.79 20.46
C THR A 286 21.85 -38.42 20.47
N GLU A 287 22.60 -37.34 20.68
CA GLU A 287 22.06 -35.96 20.67
C GLU A 287 21.42 -35.58 19.33
N LEU A 288 22.05 -35.92 18.20
CA LEU A 288 21.50 -35.66 16.87
C LEU A 288 20.29 -36.52 16.57
N VAL A 289 20.30 -37.79 17.03
CA VAL A 289 19.14 -38.69 16.90
C VAL A 289 17.95 -38.13 17.67
N ASP A 290 18.17 -37.67 18.91
CA ASP A 290 17.12 -37.10 19.74
C ASP A 290 16.63 -35.76 19.20
N TYR A 291 17.52 -34.93 18.65
CA TYR A 291 17.14 -33.70 17.93
C TYR A 291 16.15 -33.96 16.78
N ILE A 292 16.40 -34.98 15.94
CA ILE A 292 15.50 -35.31 14.83
C ILE A 292 14.18 -35.92 15.34
N LYS A 293 14.21 -36.72 16.42
CA LYS A 293 12.96 -37.22 17.06
C LYS A 293 12.12 -36.07 17.60
N GLU A 294 12.74 -35.13 18.31
CA GLU A 294 12.06 -33.93 18.82
C GLU A 294 11.50 -33.08 17.68
N SER A 295 12.25 -32.95 16.60
CA SER A 295 11.79 -32.30 15.37
C SER A 295 10.52 -32.93 14.80
N ILE A 296 10.44 -34.26 14.74
CA ILE A 296 9.23 -34.97 14.28
C ILE A 296 8.06 -34.77 15.25
N ALA A 297 8.31 -34.86 16.55
CA ALA A 297 7.29 -34.71 17.58
C ALA A 297 6.71 -33.29 17.61
N ASN A 298 7.58 -32.28 17.48
CA ASN A 298 7.22 -30.86 17.46
C ASN A 298 6.85 -30.36 16.07
N PHE A 299 6.70 -31.26 15.09
CA PHE A 299 6.25 -30.85 13.77
C PHE A 299 4.87 -30.21 13.94
N ASP A 300 3.81 -30.93 14.33
CA ASP A 300 2.46 -30.35 14.30
C ASP A 300 2.22 -29.19 15.30
N THR A 301 3.04 -29.01 16.35
CA THR A 301 2.90 -27.90 17.32
C THR A 301 3.23 -26.53 16.72
N LEU A 302 4.09 -26.49 15.70
CA LEU A 302 4.41 -25.26 14.98
C LEU A 302 3.18 -24.65 14.29
N ASP A 303 2.30 -25.49 13.71
CA ASP A 303 1.05 -25.05 13.07
C ASP A 303 0.12 -24.39 14.09
N GLN A 304 0.01 -24.94 15.29
CA GLN A 304 -0.82 -24.39 16.35
C GLN A 304 -0.30 -23.02 16.82
N SER A 305 1.02 -22.88 16.97
CA SER A 305 1.64 -21.62 17.38
C SER A 305 1.47 -20.51 16.33
N LEU A 306 1.61 -20.85 15.05
CA LEU A 306 1.41 -19.94 13.94
C LEU A 306 -0.04 -19.50 13.83
N LEU A 307 -0.99 -20.44 13.94
CA LEU A 307 -2.42 -20.15 13.93
C LEU A 307 -2.82 -19.25 15.09
N GLN A 308 -2.32 -19.51 16.29
CA GLN A 308 -2.59 -18.68 17.47
C GLN A 308 -2.10 -17.24 17.29
N LYS A 309 -0.89 -17.06 16.76
CA LYS A 309 -0.33 -15.74 16.45
C LYS A 309 -1.11 -15.01 15.35
N LYS A 310 -1.53 -15.71 14.29
CA LYS A 310 -2.41 -15.15 13.24
C LYS A 310 -3.75 -14.70 13.84
N ILE A 311 -4.33 -15.47 14.77
CA ILE A 311 -5.58 -15.10 15.48
C ILE A 311 -5.37 -13.82 16.30
N GLU A 312 -4.32 -13.75 17.13
CA GLU A 312 -4.04 -12.58 17.96
C GLU A 312 -3.83 -11.30 17.14
N HIS A 313 -3.15 -11.41 16.00
CA HIS A 313 -2.98 -10.29 15.07
C HIS A 313 -4.32 -9.82 14.48
N LEU A 314 -5.15 -10.75 13.99
CA LEU A 314 -6.47 -10.44 13.46
C LEU A 314 -7.41 -9.86 14.52
N GLU A 315 -7.33 -10.33 15.77
CA GLU A 315 -8.08 -9.75 16.88
C GLU A 315 -7.68 -8.30 17.14
N HIS A 316 -6.37 -8.00 17.11
CA HIS A 316 -5.87 -6.64 17.25
C HIS A 316 -6.33 -5.71 16.13
N GLU A 317 -6.21 -6.14 14.86
CA GLU A 317 -6.72 -5.37 13.71
C GLU A 317 -8.23 -5.10 13.84
N ASN A 318 -9.00 -6.10 14.28
CA ASN A 318 -10.44 -5.96 14.46
C ASN A 318 -10.79 -4.97 15.60
N ILE A 319 -10.02 -4.93 16.67
CA ILE A 319 -10.17 -3.92 17.73
C ILE A 319 -9.90 -2.51 17.18
N GLN A 320 -8.84 -2.35 16.38
CA GLN A 320 -8.50 -1.06 15.78
C GLN A 320 -9.60 -0.59 14.83
N ILE A 321 -10.08 -1.45 13.92
CA ILE A 321 -11.17 -1.15 13.00
C ILE A 321 -12.45 -0.74 13.75
N LYS A 322 -12.78 -1.42 14.86
CA LYS A 322 -13.94 -1.06 15.68
C LYS A 322 -13.79 0.34 16.28
N LYS A 323 -12.61 0.67 16.80
CA LYS A 323 -12.32 2.00 17.37
C LYS A 323 -12.40 3.10 16.31
N ASP A 324 -11.86 2.84 15.12
CA ASP A 324 -11.92 3.78 14.00
C ASP A 324 -13.37 4.00 13.54
N TYR A 325 -14.16 2.92 13.47
CA TYR A 325 -15.59 2.99 13.19
C TYR A 325 -16.36 3.80 14.24
N GLU A 326 -16.10 3.58 15.53
CA GLU A 326 -16.71 4.34 16.63
C GLU A 326 -16.37 5.84 16.52
N THR A 327 -15.09 6.15 16.29
CA THR A 327 -14.62 7.53 16.12
C THR A 327 -15.28 8.21 14.91
N LEU A 328 -15.35 7.51 13.77
CA LEU A 328 -16.01 8.02 12.57
C LEU A 328 -17.49 8.30 12.80
N ARG A 329 -18.17 7.40 13.52
CA ARG A 329 -19.57 7.54 13.90
C ARG A 329 -19.80 8.75 14.82
N GLU A 330 -18.95 8.95 15.83
CA GLU A 330 -19.05 10.11 16.72
C GLU A 330 -18.85 11.43 15.97
N ASN A 331 -17.81 11.50 15.13
CA ASN A 331 -17.56 12.68 14.30
C ASN A 331 -18.73 12.96 13.36
N TYR A 332 -19.38 11.92 12.84
CA TYR A 332 -20.56 12.05 11.99
C TYR A 332 -21.75 12.66 12.74
N GLU A 333 -22.05 12.20 13.95
CA GLU A 333 -23.13 12.77 14.77
C GLU A 333 -22.86 14.25 15.12
N ILE A 334 -21.60 14.63 15.32
CA ILE A 334 -21.19 16.03 15.49
C ILE A 334 -21.49 16.83 14.22
N LEU A 335 -21.11 16.32 13.04
CA LEU A 335 -21.39 16.98 11.76
C LEU A 335 -22.88 17.19 11.58
N ARG A 336 -23.69 16.16 11.83
CA ARG A 336 -25.15 16.22 11.72
C ARG A 336 -25.74 17.29 12.62
N THR A 337 -25.33 17.32 13.89
CA THR A 337 -25.77 18.32 14.86
C THR A 337 -25.44 19.74 14.40
N GLN A 338 -24.24 19.96 13.85
CA GLN A 338 -23.86 21.27 13.31
C GLN A 338 -24.69 21.69 12.08
N ILE A 339 -25.03 20.74 11.21
CA ILE A 339 -25.90 21.00 10.06
C ILE A 339 -27.31 21.39 10.52
N GLU A 340 -27.87 20.68 11.49
CA GLU A 340 -29.19 20.98 12.07
C GLU A 340 -29.23 22.38 12.70
N GLN A 341 -28.17 22.76 13.43
CA GLN A 341 -28.02 24.12 13.97
C GLN A 341 -28.03 25.19 12.87
N LEU A 342 -27.35 24.95 11.74
CA LEU A 342 -27.33 25.88 10.61
C LEU A 342 -28.69 25.97 9.89
N GLN A 343 -29.38 24.84 9.74
CA GLN A 343 -30.71 24.80 9.14
C GLN A 343 -31.70 25.63 9.97
N ALA A 344 -31.64 25.52 11.30
CA ALA A 344 -32.49 26.25 12.24
C ALA A 344 -32.12 27.74 12.41
N ASP A 345 -30.94 28.19 11.96
CA ASP A 345 -30.47 29.56 12.15
C ASP A 345 -31.29 30.57 11.34
N ALA A 346 -32.23 31.29 11.97
CA ALA A 346 -33.07 32.28 11.29
C ALA A 346 -32.32 33.57 10.88
N THR A 347 -31.07 33.76 11.32
CA THR A 347 -30.31 34.99 11.07
C THR A 347 -29.57 34.98 9.73
N ARG A 348 -29.35 33.80 9.15
CA ARG A 348 -28.67 33.60 7.87
C ARG A 348 -29.65 33.48 6.71
N THR A 349 -29.24 34.00 5.57
CA THR A 349 -29.89 33.73 4.28
C THR A 349 -29.70 32.27 3.86
N ASP A 350 -30.56 31.78 2.98
CA ASP A 350 -30.49 30.40 2.47
C ASP A 350 -29.15 30.09 1.79
N GLU A 351 -28.57 31.08 1.11
CA GLU A 351 -27.28 30.97 0.44
C GLU A 351 -26.13 30.85 1.45
N GLU A 352 -26.17 31.63 2.54
CA GLU A 352 -25.20 31.56 3.63
C GLU A 352 -25.30 30.23 4.40
N LYS A 353 -26.52 29.69 4.56
CA LYS A 353 -26.72 28.36 5.17
C LYS A 353 -26.10 27.27 4.32
N ILE A 354 -26.39 27.26 3.01
CA ILE A 354 -25.88 26.25 2.08
C ILE A 354 -24.35 26.28 2.06
N GLU A 355 -23.74 27.44 1.91
CA GLU A 355 -22.28 27.57 1.89
C GLU A 355 -21.66 27.16 3.25
N ALA A 356 -22.32 27.48 4.36
CA ALA A 356 -21.87 27.06 5.67
C ALA A 356 -21.94 25.54 5.84
N ILE A 357 -23.02 24.89 5.40
CA ILE A 357 -23.21 23.43 5.44
C ILE A 357 -22.12 22.75 4.58
N LEU A 358 -21.93 23.19 3.34
CA LEU A 358 -20.90 22.64 2.44
C LEU A 358 -19.51 22.72 3.06
N LYS A 359 -19.16 23.83 3.72
CA LYS A 359 -17.88 23.96 4.44
C LYS A 359 -17.71 22.94 5.56
N ARG A 360 -18.75 22.62 6.32
CA ARG A 360 -18.67 21.58 7.38
C ARG A 360 -18.48 20.20 6.77
N ILE A 361 -19.19 19.90 5.69
CA ILE A 361 -19.06 18.63 4.97
C ILE A 361 -17.64 18.47 4.41
N TYR A 362 -17.05 19.52 3.83
CA TYR A 362 -15.67 19.44 3.36
C TYR A 362 -14.64 19.32 4.49
N ALA A 363 -14.86 19.97 5.63
CA ALA A 363 -13.96 19.88 6.78
C ALA A 363 -14.00 18.50 7.45
N PHE A 364 -15.11 17.77 7.29
CA PHE A 364 -15.28 16.41 7.78
C PHE A 364 -14.57 15.36 6.90
N MET A 365 -14.40 15.65 5.61
CA MET A 365 -13.84 14.70 4.66
C MET A 365 -12.31 14.86 4.52
N PRO A 366 -11.56 13.76 4.29
CA PRO A 366 -10.12 13.84 4.06
C PRO A 366 -9.79 14.70 2.83
N GLU A 367 -8.63 15.36 2.85
CA GLU A 367 -8.21 16.28 1.77
C GLU A 367 -7.99 15.53 0.43
N ASP A 368 -7.47 14.30 0.50
CA ASP A 368 -7.18 13.45 -0.66
C ASP A 368 -8.18 12.29 -0.77
N ILE A 369 -9.33 12.57 -1.38
CA ILE A 369 -10.31 11.55 -1.75
C ILE A 369 -9.86 10.89 -3.05
N SER A 370 -9.55 9.59 -3.02
CA SER A 370 -9.26 8.81 -4.22
C SER A 370 -10.50 8.80 -5.14
N PHE A 371 -10.30 9.20 -6.41
CA PHE A 371 -11.38 9.30 -7.39
C PHE A 371 -10.90 8.73 -8.72
N ASP A 372 -11.38 7.54 -9.08
CA ASP A 372 -11.15 6.98 -10.40
C ASP A 372 -12.15 7.57 -11.39
N GLN A 373 -11.65 8.45 -12.26
CA GLN A 373 -12.43 9.10 -13.31
C GLN A 373 -12.98 8.10 -14.33
N ASN A 374 -12.33 6.94 -14.52
CA ASN A 374 -12.75 5.95 -15.53
C ASN A 374 -13.97 5.13 -15.09
N THR A 375 -14.21 5.05 -13.77
CA THR A 375 -15.37 4.37 -13.19
C THR A 375 -16.68 5.15 -13.43
N TYR A 376 -16.59 6.47 -13.63
CA TYR A 376 -17.76 7.34 -13.76
C TYR A 376 -17.86 7.94 -15.17
N LYS A 377 -19.09 8.05 -15.72
CA LYS A 377 -19.36 8.59 -17.07
C LYS A 377 -19.12 10.10 -17.22
N PHE A 378 -18.23 10.68 -16.43
CA PHE A 378 -17.89 12.10 -16.47
C PHE A 378 -16.67 12.42 -17.34
N SER A 379 -15.91 11.41 -17.81
CA SER A 379 -14.66 11.56 -18.56
C SER A 379 -14.69 12.67 -19.62
N ASP A 380 -15.79 12.76 -20.36
CA ASP A 380 -15.91 13.64 -21.52
C ASP A 380 -16.15 15.12 -21.16
N ILE A 381 -16.59 15.40 -19.94
CA ILE A 381 -16.91 16.76 -19.46
C ILE A 381 -16.24 17.14 -18.14
N TRP A 382 -15.48 16.23 -17.53
CA TRP A 382 -14.89 16.42 -16.21
C TRP A 382 -14.04 17.69 -16.12
N GLU A 383 -13.14 17.89 -17.07
CA GLU A 383 -12.26 19.07 -17.16
C GLU A 383 -13.02 20.37 -17.49
N ARG A 384 -14.29 20.28 -17.91
CA ARG A 384 -15.14 21.45 -18.18
C ARG A 384 -15.87 21.94 -16.94
N PHE A 385 -16.03 21.11 -15.91
CA PHE A 385 -16.63 21.52 -14.64
C PHE A 385 -15.80 22.57 -13.91
N ALA A 386 -16.42 23.25 -12.95
CA ALA A 386 -15.67 24.10 -12.03
C ALA A 386 -14.88 23.21 -11.08
N PRO A 387 -13.67 23.63 -10.63
CA PRO A 387 -12.93 22.87 -9.62
C PRO A 387 -13.76 22.56 -8.37
N VAL A 388 -14.65 23.48 -7.97
CA VAL A 388 -15.54 23.27 -6.83
C VAL A 388 -16.65 22.26 -7.14
N THR A 389 -17.19 22.23 -8.37
CA THR A 389 -18.15 21.22 -8.82
C THR A 389 -17.51 19.82 -8.87
N GLN A 390 -16.26 19.74 -9.35
CA GLN A 390 -15.49 18.49 -9.30
C GLN A 390 -15.33 18.02 -7.85
N LYS A 391 -15.00 18.94 -6.93
CA LYS A 391 -14.93 18.63 -5.49
C LYS A 391 -16.28 18.15 -4.95
N ASP A 392 -17.39 18.82 -5.26
CA ASP A 392 -18.74 18.41 -4.86
C ASP A 392 -19.06 16.97 -5.28
N ILE A 393 -18.79 16.64 -6.55
CA ILE A 393 -19.05 15.31 -7.12
C ILE A 393 -18.18 14.25 -6.43
N LYS A 394 -16.87 14.49 -6.30
CA LYS A 394 -15.95 13.56 -5.63
C LYS A 394 -16.37 13.30 -4.18
N THR A 395 -16.62 14.37 -3.43
CA THR A 395 -16.98 14.27 -2.02
C THR A 395 -18.34 13.59 -1.83
N SER A 396 -19.31 13.87 -2.70
CA SER A 396 -20.64 13.25 -2.66
C SER A 396 -20.57 11.73 -2.83
N LEU A 397 -19.83 11.26 -3.83
CA LEU A 397 -19.63 9.83 -4.08
C LEU A 397 -18.90 9.15 -2.91
N ALA A 398 -17.82 9.76 -2.40
CA ALA A 398 -17.09 9.21 -1.27
C ALA A 398 -17.92 9.12 0.02
N ILE A 399 -18.73 10.15 0.32
CA ILE A 399 -19.65 10.13 1.47
C ILE A 399 -20.65 8.98 1.34
N TYR A 400 -21.23 8.79 0.16
CA TYR A 400 -22.17 7.71 -0.06
C TYR A 400 -21.51 6.32 0.05
N ASP A 401 -20.29 6.17 -0.45
CA ASP A 401 -19.56 4.91 -0.40
C ASP A 401 -19.13 4.55 1.02
N GLN A 402 -18.58 5.51 1.76
CA GLN A 402 -17.99 5.30 3.09
C GLN A 402 -19.00 5.36 4.23
N LEU A 403 -19.97 6.27 4.18
CA LEU A 403 -20.87 6.56 5.30
C LEU A 403 -22.30 6.10 5.09
N LYS A 404 -22.68 5.80 3.83
CA LYS A 404 -24.07 5.44 3.45
C LYS A 404 -25.09 6.50 3.86
N THR A 405 -24.74 7.78 3.68
CA THR A 405 -25.57 8.95 4.05
C THR A 405 -26.09 9.66 2.79
N PRO A 406 -27.19 9.15 2.20
CA PRO A 406 -27.73 9.63 0.92
C PRO A 406 -28.18 11.09 0.95
N ASP A 407 -28.60 11.62 2.09
CA ASP A 407 -29.04 13.00 2.26
C ASP A 407 -27.89 14.02 2.12
N LEU A 408 -26.77 13.80 2.81
CA LEU A 408 -25.56 14.63 2.70
C LEU A 408 -24.92 14.50 1.31
N ALA A 409 -24.85 13.28 0.78
CA ALA A 409 -24.34 13.03 -0.56
C ALA A 409 -25.22 13.73 -1.61
N ALA A 410 -26.54 13.60 -1.53
CA ALA A 410 -27.47 14.29 -2.42
C ALA A 410 -27.34 15.82 -2.34
N PHE A 411 -27.14 16.37 -1.13
CA PHE A 411 -26.98 17.81 -0.94
C PHE A 411 -25.79 18.39 -1.71
N LEU A 412 -24.62 17.73 -1.65
CA LEU A 412 -23.44 18.11 -2.44
C LEU A 412 -23.72 18.02 -3.94
N PHE A 413 -24.34 16.93 -4.38
CA PHE A 413 -24.58 16.66 -5.79
C PHE A 413 -25.57 17.66 -6.41
N VAL A 414 -26.63 18.00 -5.68
CA VAL A 414 -27.59 19.04 -6.05
C VAL A 414 -26.96 20.44 -6.03
N SER A 415 -26.07 20.71 -5.07
CA SER A 415 -25.34 21.99 -5.00
C SER A 415 -24.40 22.18 -6.19
N SER A 416 -23.80 21.09 -6.69
CA SER A 416 -22.98 21.11 -7.90
C SER A 416 -23.78 21.60 -9.13
N LEU A 417 -25.07 21.25 -9.21
CA LEU A 417 -25.99 21.68 -10.27
C LEU A 417 -26.32 23.18 -10.14
N ASP A 418 -26.56 23.68 -8.93
CA ASP A 418 -26.74 25.12 -8.64
C ASP A 418 -25.52 25.92 -9.15
N ARG A 419 -24.30 25.45 -8.85
CA ARG A 419 -23.05 26.09 -9.27
C ARG A 419 -22.90 26.10 -10.79
N GLU A 420 -23.13 24.98 -11.47
CA GLU A 420 -22.98 24.92 -12.93
C GLU A 420 -24.05 25.73 -13.67
N MET A 421 -25.30 25.79 -13.18
CA MET A 421 -26.32 26.68 -13.74
C MET A 421 -25.91 28.15 -13.63
N ASN A 422 -25.38 28.57 -12.47
CA ASN A 422 -24.87 29.92 -12.27
C ASN A 422 -23.69 30.23 -13.20
N ARG A 423 -22.67 29.36 -13.21
CA ARG A 423 -21.45 29.54 -13.98
C ARG A 423 -21.68 29.60 -15.49
N ASN A 424 -22.62 28.81 -16.01
CA ASN A 424 -22.79 28.65 -17.46
C ASN A 424 -23.88 29.55 -18.06
N PHE A 425 -24.86 30.03 -17.28
CA PHE A 425 -25.95 30.86 -17.81
C PHE A 425 -26.08 32.23 -17.13
N PHE A 426 -26.09 32.26 -15.80
CA PHE A 426 -26.48 33.47 -15.07
C PHE A 426 -25.32 34.44 -14.84
N GLU A 427 -24.13 33.94 -14.47
CA GLU A 427 -22.94 34.79 -14.39
C GLU A 427 -22.56 35.40 -15.75
N PRO A 428 -22.53 34.63 -16.86
CA PRO A 428 -22.31 35.20 -18.19
C PRO A 428 -23.33 36.28 -18.56
N PHE A 429 -24.61 36.09 -18.19
CA PHE A 429 -25.62 37.11 -18.40
C PHE A 429 -25.31 38.39 -17.63
N LYS A 430 -25.04 38.29 -16.31
CA LYS A 430 -24.73 39.44 -15.45
C LYS A 430 -23.47 40.19 -15.92
N LYS A 431 -22.51 39.49 -16.53
CA LYS A 431 -21.29 40.07 -17.14
C LYS A 431 -21.49 40.56 -18.59
N SER A 432 -22.65 40.30 -19.19
CA SER A 432 -22.89 40.61 -20.61
C SER A 432 -23.22 42.08 -20.86
N ALA A 433 -22.95 42.53 -22.09
CA ALA A 433 -23.40 43.84 -22.56
C ALA A 433 -24.93 43.98 -22.56
N ALA A 434 -25.68 42.88 -22.66
CA ALA A 434 -27.13 42.90 -22.58
C ALA A 434 -27.62 43.34 -21.19
N PHE A 435 -26.95 42.87 -20.13
CA PHE A 435 -27.24 43.29 -18.75
C PHE A 435 -26.77 44.73 -18.47
N GLY A 436 -25.58 45.10 -18.94
CA GLY A 436 -25.03 46.44 -18.74
C GLY A 436 -25.83 47.59 -19.40
N ARG A 437 -26.67 47.28 -20.40
CA ARG A 437 -27.52 48.27 -21.11
C ARG A 437 -28.89 48.52 -20.44
N ILE A 438 -29.23 47.75 -19.42
CA ILE A 438 -30.54 47.85 -18.75
C ILE A 438 -30.58 49.15 -17.93
N LYS A 439 -31.51 50.03 -18.28
CA LYS A 439 -31.68 51.32 -17.59
C LYS A 439 -32.67 51.21 -16.44
N ASN A 440 -33.76 50.45 -16.61
CA ASN A 440 -34.77 50.26 -15.59
C ASN A 440 -34.60 48.92 -14.88
N ARG A 441 -34.15 48.96 -13.63
CA ARG A 441 -34.02 47.79 -12.74
C ARG A 441 -35.20 47.65 -11.77
N PHE A 442 -36.30 48.35 -12.01
CA PHE A 442 -37.50 48.25 -11.19
C PHE A 442 -38.44 47.17 -11.75
N CYS A 443 -39.08 46.41 -10.86
CA CYS A 443 -40.12 45.45 -11.18
C CYS A 443 -41.38 45.80 -10.40
N SER A 444 -42.44 46.23 -11.09
CA SER A 444 -43.73 46.58 -10.48
C SER A 444 -44.61 45.36 -10.17
N ASN A 445 -44.31 44.22 -10.79
CA ASN A 445 -45.08 42.99 -10.62
C ASN A 445 -44.57 42.20 -9.41
N SER A 446 -45.34 42.18 -8.32
CA SER A 446 -45.00 41.47 -7.08
C SER A 446 -44.79 39.96 -7.28
N LYS A 447 -45.50 39.33 -8.22
CA LYS A 447 -45.36 37.90 -8.54
C LYS A 447 -44.08 37.56 -9.29
N LEU A 448 -43.41 38.56 -9.88
CA LEU A 448 -42.18 38.40 -10.65
C LEU A 448 -40.94 38.84 -9.85
N LEU A 449 -41.13 39.43 -8.68
CA LEU A 449 -40.09 40.12 -7.93
C LEU A 449 -38.92 39.21 -7.56
N ASP A 450 -39.16 37.96 -7.17
CA ASP A 450 -38.10 37.02 -6.78
C ASP A 450 -37.26 36.56 -7.97
N VAL A 451 -37.91 36.29 -9.11
CA VAL A 451 -37.23 35.98 -10.38
C VAL A 451 -36.42 37.18 -10.85
N HIS A 452 -37.00 38.38 -10.78
CA HIS A 452 -36.32 39.61 -11.13
C HIS A 452 -35.08 39.82 -10.27
N LYS A 453 -35.21 39.72 -8.93
CA LYS A 453 -34.09 39.88 -7.99
C LYS A 453 -33.00 38.84 -8.23
N ALA A 454 -33.33 37.58 -8.45
CA ALA A 454 -32.34 36.52 -8.71
C ALA A 454 -31.50 36.79 -9.97
N LEU A 455 -32.11 37.38 -11.01
CA LEU A 455 -31.41 37.77 -12.23
C LEU A 455 -30.69 39.13 -12.11
N ALA A 456 -31.17 40.04 -11.25
CA ALA A 456 -30.69 41.41 -11.13
C ALA A 456 -29.54 41.59 -10.15
N ASP A 457 -29.61 40.94 -9.00
CA ASP A 457 -28.71 41.17 -7.87
C ASP A 457 -27.42 40.36 -8.06
N SER A 458 -26.27 41.02 -7.97
CA SER A 458 -24.97 40.34 -8.03
C SER A 458 -24.66 39.53 -6.77
N ALA A 459 -25.30 39.87 -5.64
CA ALA A 459 -25.11 39.19 -4.36
C ALA A 459 -26.01 37.97 -4.18
N ARG A 460 -27.12 37.85 -4.94
CA ARG A 460 -27.99 36.67 -4.95
C ARG A 460 -27.68 35.75 -6.13
N GLY A 461 -27.47 34.47 -5.82
CA GLY A 461 -27.32 33.41 -6.80
C GLY A 461 -28.68 32.98 -7.34
N VAL A 462 -28.72 32.40 -8.54
CA VAL A 462 -29.90 31.64 -8.96
C VAL A 462 -29.81 30.25 -8.32
N THR A 463 -30.87 29.81 -7.66
CA THR A 463 -30.97 28.47 -7.07
C THR A 463 -31.92 27.60 -7.88
N LEU A 464 -31.86 26.27 -7.70
CA LEU A 464 -32.80 25.32 -8.28
C LEU A 464 -34.25 25.65 -7.92
N GLY A 465 -34.48 26.25 -6.75
CA GLY A 465 -35.78 26.76 -6.33
C GLY A 465 -36.37 27.78 -7.31
N ASN A 466 -35.53 28.63 -7.88
CA ASN A 466 -35.95 29.73 -8.75
C ASN A 466 -36.01 29.32 -10.23
N ILE A 467 -35.32 28.25 -10.63
CA ILE A 467 -35.23 27.79 -12.03
C ILE A 467 -36.60 27.60 -12.71
N PRO A 468 -37.59 26.90 -12.11
CA PRO A 468 -38.91 26.72 -12.72
C PRO A 468 -39.62 28.05 -12.99
N PHE A 469 -39.44 29.03 -12.09
CA PHE A 469 -40.07 30.34 -12.20
C PHE A 469 -39.37 31.23 -13.23
N ILE A 470 -38.04 31.16 -13.33
CA ILE A 470 -37.27 31.84 -14.39
C ILE A 470 -37.73 31.36 -15.76
N LYS A 471 -37.86 30.04 -15.95
CA LYS A 471 -38.39 29.46 -17.20
C LYS A 471 -39.78 30.01 -17.55
N LYS A 472 -40.71 30.00 -16.59
CA LYS A 472 -42.07 30.52 -16.79
C LYS A 472 -42.06 32.01 -17.15
N ALA A 473 -41.22 32.80 -16.48
CA ALA A 473 -41.08 34.23 -16.71
C ALA A 473 -40.54 34.55 -18.11
N ILE A 474 -39.50 33.86 -18.58
CA ILE A 474 -38.95 34.13 -19.91
C ILE A 474 -39.89 33.71 -21.04
N LEU A 475 -40.82 32.79 -20.81
CA LEU A 475 -41.82 32.35 -21.81
C LEU A 475 -43.07 33.24 -21.84
N SER A 476 -43.36 33.97 -20.77
CA SER A 476 -44.54 34.83 -20.62
C SER A 476 -44.34 36.20 -21.26
N GLN A 477 -45.14 36.54 -22.27
CA GLN A 477 -45.12 37.88 -22.88
C GLN A 477 -45.41 39.00 -21.87
N GLN A 478 -46.25 38.73 -20.86
CA GLN A 478 -46.54 39.69 -19.80
C GLN A 478 -45.30 39.94 -18.94
N SER A 479 -44.61 38.89 -18.53
CA SER A 479 -43.40 39.01 -17.70
C SER A 479 -42.23 39.68 -18.42
N LEU A 480 -42.13 39.52 -19.74
CA LEU A 480 -41.15 40.23 -20.57
C LEU A 480 -41.46 41.74 -20.65
N ARG A 481 -42.73 42.15 -20.59
CA ARG A 481 -43.12 43.57 -20.54
C ARG A 481 -42.91 44.17 -19.15
N ASP A 482 -43.20 43.40 -18.11
CA ASP A 482 -43.17 43.85 -16.71
C ASP A 482 -41.74 43.96 -16.13
N SER A 483 -40.73 43.38 -16.78
CA SER A 483 -39.34 43.36 -16.30
C SER A 483 -38.32 43.40 -17.44
N GLU A 484 -37.62 44.53 -17.56
CA GLU A 484 -36.55 44.72 -18.55
C GLU A 484 -35.40 43.70 -18.36
N ILE A 485 -35.15 43.28 -17.11
CA ILE A 485 -34.14 42.28 -16.76
C ILE A 485 -34.50 40.89 -17.30
N VAL A 486 -35.76 40.48 -17.16
CA VAL A 486 -36.24 39.18 -17.69
C VAL A 486 -36.21 39.19 -19.22
N ALA A 487 -36.60 40.31 -19.84
CA ALA A 487 -36.51 40.49 -21.29
C ALA A 487 -35.07 40.43 -21.80
N ALA A 488 -34.14 41.10 -21.11
CA ALA A 488 -32.72 41.07 -21.44
C ALA A 488 -32.13 39.66 -21.30
N PHE A 489 -32.51 38.91 -20.26
CA PHE A 489 -32.07 37.52 -20.09
C PHE A 489 -32.61 36.61 -21.19
N ALA A 490 -33.90 36.72 -21.52
CA ALA A 490 -34.50 35.95 -22.61
C ALA A 490 -33.82 36.22 -23.97
N LYS A 491 -33.42 37.47 -24.21
CA LYS A 491 -32.66 37.87 -25.40
C LYS A 491 -31.22 37.35 -25.37
N PHE A 492 -30.57 37.39 -24.22
CA PHE A 492 -29.21 36.88 -24.02
C PHE A 492 -29.09 35.38 -24.32
N LEU A 493 -30.09 34.58 -23.91
CA LEU A 493 -30.12 33.15 -24.23
C LEU A 493 -30.14 32.90 -25.74
N GLY A 494 -30.85 33.73 -26.53
CA GLY A 494 -30.85 33.65 -27.99
C GLY A 494 -31.24 32.26 -28.50
N LYS A 495 -30.39 31.65 -29.33
CA LYS A 495 -30.61 30.30 -29.89
C LYS A 495 -30.66 29.19 -28.83
N GLU A 496 -29.99 29.38 -27.69
CA GLU A 496 -29.95 28.39 -26.59
C GLU A 496 -31.18 28.43 -25.69
N ARG A 497 -32.13 29.34 -25.95
CA ARG A 497 -33.32 29.50 -25.10
C ARG A 497 -34.14 28.22 -25.01
N ALA A 498 -34.29 27.47 -26.11
CA ALA A 498 -35.03 26.21 -26.12
C ALA A 498 -34.32 25.13 -25.29
N SER A 499 -33.01 24.96 -25.47
CA SER A 499 -32.19 24.03 -24.70
C SER A 499 -32.20 24.35 -23.21
N PHE A 500 -32.05 25.64 -22.85
CA PHE A 500 -32.18 26.11 -21.46
C PHE A 500 -33.55 25.74 -20.87
N CYS A 501 -34.65 25.94 -21.61
CA CYS A 501 -35.97 25.54 -21.14
C CYS A 501 -36.10 24.02 -20.95
N GLY A 502 -35.46 23.23 -21.82
CA GLY A 502 -35.38 21.77 -21.69
C GLY A 502 -34.64 21.32 -20.44
N ILE A 503 -33.51 21.96 -20.12
CA ILE A 503 -32.77 21.74 -18.87
C ILE A 503 -33.67 22.05 -17.65
N CYS A 504 -34.36 23.20 -17.67
CA CYS A 504 -35.29 23.56 -16.59
C CYS A 504 -36.44 22.54 -16.45
N ASP A 505 -36.97 22.05 -17.57
CA ASP A 505 -38.02 21.02 -17.59
C ASP A 505 -37.56 19.71 -16.95
N ALA A 506 -36.34 19.27 -17.26
CA ALA A 506 -35.78 18.07 -16.67
C ALA A 506 -35.66 18.22 -15.14
N ILE A 507 -35.16 19.37 -14.65
CA ILE A 507 -35.06 19.68 -13.21
C ILE A 507 -36.43 19.72 -12.52
N GLU A 508 -37.45 20.32 -13.14
CA GLU A 508 -38.79 20.47 -12.55
C GLU A 508 -39.59 19.14 -12.56
N LYS A 509 -39.44 18.33 -13.61
CA LYS A 509 -40.31 17.16 -13.87
C LYS A 509 -39.74 15.83 -13.42
N TYR A 510 -38.42 15.71 -13.26
CA TYR A 510 -37.84 14.46 -12.79
C TYR A 510 -38.30 14.15 -11.36
N ARG A 511 -38.42 12.87 -11.05
CA ARG A 511 -38.94 12.35 -9.79
C ARG A 511 -37.93 11.35 -9.23
N LEU A 512 -37.54 11.57 -7.98
CA LEU A 512 -36.45 10.85 -7.30
C LEU A 512 -37.01 9.91 -6.24
N GLY A 513 -36.54 8.67 -6.24
CA GLY A 513 -36.80 7.67 -5.22
C GLY A 513 -38.28 7.26 -5.11
N ALA A 514 -38.58 6.43 -4.11
CA ALA A 514 -39.92 5.90 -3.89
C ALA A 514 -40.96 7.00 -3.58
N LYS A 515 -40.53 8.07 -2.90
CA LYS A 515 -41.36 9.23 -2.54
C LYS A 515 -41.61 10.19 -3.71
N LYS A 516 -40.97 9.97 -4.86
CA LYS A 516 -41.11 10.78 -6.08
C LYS A 516 -40.86 12.27 -5.79
N TYR A 517 -39.80 12.59 -5.05
CA TYR A 517 -39.43 13.98 -4.80
C TYR A 517 -38.99 14.64 -6.11
N THR A 518 -39.34 15.92 -6.28
CA THR A 518 -38.72 16.71 -7.34
C THR A 518 -37.32 17.12 -6.88
N VAL A 519 -36.38 17.35 -7.81
CA VAL A 519 -35.04 17.83 -7.45
C VAL A 519 -35.14 19.12 -6.62
N VAL A 520 -36.10 19.99 -6.95
CA VAL A 520 -36.37 21.23 -6.23
C VAL A 520 -36.84 20.98 -4.79
N LYS A 521 -37.78 20.04 -4.58
CA LYS A 521 -38.27 19.69 -3.24
C LYS A 521 -37.15 19.05 -2.41
N LEU A 522 -36.36 18.17 -3.02
CA LEU A 522 -35.19 17.56 -2.36
C LEU A 522 -34.18 18.62 -1.92
N ARG A 523 -33.76 19.49 -2.85
CA ARG A 523 -32.82 20.59 -2.59
C ARG A 523 -33.26 21.47 -1.43
N ASN A 524 -34.50 21.98 -1.49
CA ASN A 524 -35.01 22.90 -0.48
C ASN A 524 -35.23 22.20 0.86
N GLY A 525 -35.76 20.97 0.85
CA GLY A 525 -35.95 20.21 2.09
C GLY A 525 -34.64 19.93 2.81
N LEU A 526 -33.60 19.53 2.08
CA LEU A 526 -32.26 19.34 2.65
C LEU A 526 -31.62 20.66 3.12
N ALA A 527 -31.81 21.77 2.40
CA ALA A 527 -31.27 23.07 2.81
C ALA A 527 -31.93 23.64 4.08
N HIS A 528 -33.23 23.36 4.30
CA HIS A 528 -34.00 23.89 5.42
C HIS A 528 -34.20 22.90 6.57
N GLY A 529 -33.72 21.67 6.43
CA GLY A 529 -33.88 20.66 7.45
C GLY A 529 -35.30 20.09 7.56
N ASP A 530 -36.01 19.96 6.45
CA ASP A 530 -37.32 19.31 6.41
C ASP A 530 -37.16 17.81 6.72
N GLU A 531 -37.67 17.39 7.88
CA GLU A 531 -37.56 16.02 8.37
C GLU A 531 -38.25 14.99 7.47
N GLU A 532 -39.32 15.36 6.74
CA GLU A 532 -39.96 14.48 5.75
C GLU A 532 -39.00 14.19 4.59
N VAL A 533 -38.27 15.23 4.16
CA VAL A 533 -37.32 15.12 3.04
C VAL A 533 -36.03 14.43 3.47
N LYS A 534 -35.47 14.76 4.64
CA LYS A 534 -34.29 14.08 5.20
C LYS A 534 -34.52 12.58 5.35
N THR A 535 -35.59 12.20 6.06
CA THR A 535 -35.92 10.78 6.31
C THR A 535 -36.29 10.05 5.02
N GLY A 536 -36.87 10.76 4.05
CA GLY A 536 -37.28 10.19 2.77
C GLY A 536 -36.19 10.17 1.69
N CYS A 537 -35.03 10.80 1.91
CA CYS A 537 -33.90 10.78 0.98
C CYS A 537 -33.11 9.49 1.16
N ASP A 538 -33.61 8.41 0.57
CA ASP A 538 -33.00 7.07 0.63
C ASP A 538 -31.95 6.83 -0.47
N GLU A 539 -31.36 5.65 -0.47
CA GLU A 539 -30.39 5.22 -1.49
C GLU A 539 -30.96 5.31 -2.91
N ASN A 540 -32.25 4.98 -3.09
CA ASN A 540 -32.92 5.09 -4.38
C ASN A 540 -33.01 6.54 -4.84
N CYS A 541 -33.32 7.47 -3.93
CA CYS A 541 -33.35 8.90 -4.20
C CYS A 541 -31.98 9.40 -4.70
N TYR A 542 -30.89 9.00 -4.02
CA TYR A 542 -29.53 9.35 -4.44
C TYR A 542 -29.14 8.70 -5.78
N SER A 543 -29.46 7.42 -5.99
CA SER A 543 -29.21 6.71 -7.25
C SER A 543 -29.96 7.34 -8.44
N ASP A 544 -31.23 7.72 -8.27
CA ASP A 544 -32.00 8.38 -9.31
C ASP A 544 -31.44 9.77 -9.63
N LEU A 545 -30.95 10.47 -8.60
CA LEU A 545 -30.36 11.80 -8.73
C LEU A 545 -29.06 11.75 -9.52
N THR A 546 -28.17 10.80 -9.21
CA THR A 546 -26.92 10.62 -9.94
C THR A 546 -27.20 10.28 -11.40
N LYS A 547 -28.08 9.31 -11.66
CA LYS A 547 -28.49 8.94 -13.02
C LYS A 547 -29.01 10.12 -13.84
N MET A 548 -29.90 10.93 -13.27
CA MET A 548 -30.46 12.11 -13.94
C MET A 548 -29.38 13.11 -14.37
N LEU A 549 -28.41 13.34 -13.49
CA LEU A 549 -27.46 14.42 -13.65
C LEU A 549 -26.38 14.11 -14.67
N TYR A 550 -25.98 12.85 -14.84
CA TYR A 550 -24.88 12.51 -15.74
C TYR A 550 -25.03 11.20 -16.54
N GLU A 551 -26.02 10.36 -16.26
CA GLU A 551 -26.27 9.15 -17.05
C GLU A 551 -27.33 9.35 -18.14
N PRO A 552 -27.20 8.66 -19.30
CA PRO A 552 -28.24 8.64 -20.32
C PRO A 552 -29.57 8.12 -19.76
N PRO A 553 -30.73 8.65 -20.21
CA PRO A 553 -30.90 9.53 -21.36
C PRO A 553 -30.98 11.04 -21.04
N ILE A 554 -30.88 11.46 -19.75
CA ILE A 554 -31.20 12.84 -19.35
C ILE A 554 -29.96 13.74 -19.28
N GLN A 555 -28.86 13.27 -18.66
CA GLN A 555 -27.54 13.91 -18.62
C GLN A 555 -27.57 15.45 -18.49
N ILE A 556 -28.16 15.96 -17.40
CA ILE A 556 -28.33 17.41 -17.23
C ILE A 556 -27.01 18.17 -17.17
N MET A 557 -26.01 17.64 -16.47
CA MET A 557 -24.70 18.28 -16.35
C MET A 557 -24.02 18.41 -17.73
N PHE A 558 -24.13 17.39 -18.58
CA PHE A 558 -23.69 17.46 -19.97
C PHE A 558 -24.43 18.54 -20.75
N SER A 559 -25.76 18.58 -20.62
CA SER A 559 -26.61 19.56 -21.31
C SER A 559 -26.26 21.00 -20.92
N ILE A 560 -25.96 21.26 -19.64
CA ILE A 560 -25.54 22.58 -19.15
C ILE A 560 -24.21 23.00 -19.79
N ILE A 561 -23.24 22.10 -19.83
CA ILE A 561 -21.92 22.37 -20.42
C ILE A 561 -22.03 22.55 -21.95
N ALA A 562 -22.81 21.71 -22.63
CA ALA A 562 -22.99 21.76 -24.08
C ALA A 562 -23.65 23.06 -24.56
N HIS A 563 -24.59 23.59 -23.77
CA HIS A 563 -25.35 24.81 -24.10
C HIS A 563 -24.87 26.05 -23.32
N SER A 564 -23.66 25.98 -22.76
CA SER A 564 -23.09 27.06 -21.95
C SER A 564 -23.01 28.38 -22.72
N LYS A 565 -23.24 29.48 -22.00
CA LYS A 565 -23.07 30.86 -22.49
C LYS A 565 -21.74 31.49 -22.08
N ARG A 566 -20.84 30.71 -21.51
CA ARG A 566 -19.48 31.13 -21.21
C ARG A 566 -18.67 31.23 -22.50
N ILE A 567 -17.93 32.33 -22.66
CA ILE A 567 -16.97 32.54 -23.76
C ILE A 567 -15.60 32.02 -23.32
#